data_AF-A0A2W7CC12-F1
#
_entry.id   AF-A0A2W7CC12-F1
#
_cell.length_a   1.000
_cell.length_b   1.000
_cell.length_c   1.000
_cell.angle_alpha   90.00
_cell.angle_beta   90.00
_cell.angle_gamma   90.00
#
_symmetry.space_group_name_H-M   'P 1'
#
loop_
_entity.id
_entity.type
_entity.pdbx_description
1 polymer ?
#
loop_
_entity_poly.entity_id
_entity_poly.type
_entity_poly.pdbx_seq_one_letter_code
_entity_poly.pdbx_strand_id
1 'polypeptide(L)'
;MIEMDNVFVHEKALCESATIGNGTRIWAFAHILPDAKIGEGCNICDGVFIENDVVVGDNVTVKCGVQLWDGVSLEDNVFVGPNATFTNDRFPRSKVYPEAFHRTIVRKGASIGANATILPGIEIGPGAMIGAGAVVTRSVPPNAIVAGNPARIKGYVQIGGGQMSKPVSLAPTQGAIASGVQDLGVGGATLHDLKVVADMRGSLTAGEFERDIPFIPQRYFVVFDVPTREVRGEHAHKKCKQFLICLKGSVGVLLDDGKFRRELILDSPGMGIYMPEMIWGTQYKYSKDSVLLVFASHFYDPSDYIRTYDEFQKCSANANAD
;
A
#
# COMPACT_ATOMS: atom_id res chain seq x y z
N MET A 1 -29.11 20.32 27.73
CA MET A 1 -28.02 19.36 27.50
C MET A 1 -28.68 18.03 27.20
N ILE A 2 -28.47 17.48 26.01
CA ILE A 2 -28.88 16.11 25.70
C ILE A 2 -27.72 15.25 26.21
N GLU A 3 -27.90 14.56 27.33
CA GLU A 3 -26.98 13.50 27.75
C GLU A 3 -27.20 12.31 26.80
N MET A 4 -26.41 12.25 25.74
CA MET A 4 -26.13 11.00 25.03
C MET A 4 -25.07 10.31 25.87
N ASP A 5 -25.43 9.21 26.54
CA ASP A 5 -24.55 8.51 27.47
C ASP A 5 -23.12 8.40 26.92
N ASN A 6 -22.16 8.99 27.65
CA ASN A 6 -20.71 8.99 27.38
C ASN A 6 -20.20 9.67 26.08
N VAL A 7 -20.99 10.48 25.38
CA VAL A 7 -20.49 11.38 24.32
C VAL A 7 -20.12 12.73 24.93
N PHE A 8 -18.91 13.22 24.67
CA PHE A 8 -18.51 14.57 25.05
C PHE A 8 -18.68 15.54 23.88
N VAL A 9 -19.52 16.55 24.05
CA VAL A 9 -19.65 17.67 23.10
C VAL A 9 -19.28 18.96 23.82
N HIS A 10 -18.22 19.62 23.35
CA HIS A 10 -17.78 20.91 23.88
C HIS A 10 -18.87 21.98 23.70
N GLU A 11 -19.04 22.89 24.66
CA GLU A 11 -20.10 23.94 24.66
C GLU A 11 -20.09 24.85 23.42
N LYS A 12 -18.95 24.93 22.73
CA LYS A 12 -18.71 25.74 21.52
C LYS A 12 -18.73 24.92 20.23
N ALA A 13 -19.04 23.62 20.31
CA ALA A 13 -19.26 22.80 19.13
C ALA A 13 -20.73 22.89 18.70
N LEU A 14 -20.98 22.75 17.40
CA LEU A 14 -22.32 22.59 16.84
C LEU A 14 -22.48 21.16 16.33
N CYS A 15 -23.00 20.28 17.18
CA CYS A 15 -23.28 18.89 16.79
C CYS A 15 -24.79 18.72 16.58
N GLU A 16 -25.21 18.57 15.32
CA GLU A 16 -26.61 18.38 14.97
C GLU A 16 -26.95 16.90 14.71
N SER A 17 -25.94 16.04 14.53
CA SER A 17 -26.13 14.60 14.34
C SER A 17 -26.60 13.89 15.61
N ALA A 18 -27.59 13.00 15.43
CA ALA A 18 -28.05 12.08 16.46
C ALA A 18 -27.30 10.73 16.45
N THR A 19 -26.38 10.51 15.52
CA THR A 19 -25.68 9.23 15.32
C THR A 19 -24.21 9.36 15.70
N ILE A 20 -23.95 9.52 17.00
CA ILE A 20 -22.61 9.60 17.59
C ILE A 20 -22.42 8.45 18.58
N GLY A 21 -21.40 7.63 18.36
CA GLY A 21 -21.07 6.47 19.19
C GLY A 21 -20.48 6.84 20.55
N ASN A 22 -20.62 5.92 21.50
CA ASN A 22 -20.15 6.01 22.88
C ASN A 22 -18.65 6.37 22.96
N GLY A 23 -18.27 7.24 23.92
CA GLY A 23 -16.88 7.62 24.17
C GLY A 23 -16.29 8.60 23.15
N THR A 24 -17.06 8.99 22.12
CA THR A 24 -16.64 9.99 21.15
C THR A 24 -16.58 11.39 21.76
N ARG A 25 -15.51 12.13 21.43
CA ARG A 25 -15.29 13.51 21.89
C ARG A 25 -15.29 14.47 20.72
N ILE A 26 -16.12 15.51 20.82
CA ILE A 26 -16.27 16.59 19.84
C ILE A 26 -15.83 17.90 20.51
N TRP A 27 -14.77 18.50 19.98
CA TRP A 27 -14.12 19.67 20.57
C TRP A 27 -14.61 21.00 19.99
N ALA A 28 -14.08 22.11 20.51
CA ALA A 28 -14.59 23.46 20.25
C ALA A 28 -14.62 23.81 18.76
N PHE A 29 -15.67 24.51 18.33
CA PHE A 29 -15.83 24.99 16.95
C PHE A 29 -15.90 23.90 15.88
N ALA A 30 -16.04 22.63 16.26
CA ALA A 30 -16.44 21.59 15.33
C ALA A 30 -17.91 21.78 14.93
N HIS A 31 -18.25 21.51 13.67
CA HIS A 31 -19.62 21.53 13.17
C HIS A 31 -19.92 20.24 12.42
N ILE A 32 -20.92 19.50 12.89
CA ILE A 32 -21.32 18.18 12.40
C ILE A 32 -22.79 18.24 12.00
N LEU A 33 -23.08 17.99 10.71
CA LEU A 33 -24.43 18.06 10.16
C LEU A 33 -25.32 16.86 10.58
N PRO A 34 -26.67 16.98 10.50
CA PRO A 34 -27.60 16.03 11.09
C PRO A 34 -27.46 14.55 10.66
N ASP A 35 -27.11 14.29 9.40
CA ASP A 35 -27.12 12.93 8.86
C ASP A 35 -25.76 12.21 8.96
N ALA A 36 -24.72 12.91 9.43
CA ALA A 36 -23.38 12.35 9.64
C ALA A 36 -23.43 11.17 10.63
N LYS A 37 -22.65 10.12 10.38
CA LYS A 37 -22.57 8.94 11.26
C LYS A 37 -21.15 8.79 11.80
N ILE A 38 -20.99 8.83 13.11
CA ILE A 38 -19.69 8.73 13.78
C ILE A 38 -19.74 7.58 14.79
N GLY A 39 -18.78 6.68 14.70
CA GLY A 39 -18.62 5.51 15.57
C GLY A 39 -18.19 5.85 17.00
N GLU A 40 -17.75 4.82 17.71
CA GLU A 40 -17.35 4.86 19.11
C GLU A 40 -15.89 5.31 19.28
N GLY A 41 -15.59 5.97 20.39
CA GLY A 41 -14.21 6.30 20.79
C GLY A 41 -13.50 7.26 19.84
N CYS A 42 -14.22 8.02 19.00
CA CYS A 42 -13.63 8.97 18.07
C CYS A 42 -13.15 10.24 18.79
N ASN A 43 -12.22 10.95 18.16
CA ASN A 43 -11.74 12.24 18.62
C ASN A 43 -11.80 13.27 17.48
N ILE A 44 -12.83 14.11 17.50
CA ILE A 44 -13.12 15.15 16.51
C ILE A 44 -12.63 16.49 17.05
N CYS A 45 -11.41 16.87 16.64
CA CYS A 45 -10.71 18.06 17.16
C CYS A 45 -11.32 19.40 16.69
N ASP A 46 -10.76 20.48 17.23
CA ASP A 46 -11.25 21.84 17.02
C ASP A 46 -11.35 22.24 15.54
N GLY A 47 -12.44 22.92 15.20
CA GLY A 47 -12.64 23.47 13.85
C GLY A 47 -12.81 22.42 12.74
N VAL A 48 -13.14 21.17 13.08
CA VAL A 48 -13.50 20.14 12.10
C VAL A 48 -14.91 20.38 11.58
N PHE A 49 -15.10 20.24 10.27
CA PHE A 49 -16.42 20.28 9.63
C PHE A 49 -16.76 18.91 9.03
N ILE A 50 -18.00 18.42 9.25
CA ILE A 50 -18.47 17.12 8.76
C ILE A 50 -19.87 17.28 8.15
N GLU A 51 -20.01 16.94 6.86
CA GLU A 51 -21.29 16.98 6.13
C GLU A 51 -22.18 15.74 6.38
N ASN A 52 -23.27 15.62 5.63
CA ASN A 52 -24.35 14.66 5.84
C ASN A 52 -23.99 13.25 5.35
N ASP A 53 -23.52 13.11 4.11
CA ASP A 53 -23.08 11.82 3.55
C ASP A 53 -21.64 11.50 3.98
N VAL A 54 -21.41 11.44 5.29
CA VAL A 54 -20.13 11.07 5.90
C VAL A 54 -20.33 9.93 6.89
N VAL A 55 -19.46 8.93 6.77
CA VAL A 55 -19.38 7.81 7.72
C VAL A 55 -17.98 7.76 8.31
N VAL A 56 -17.90 7.81 9.64
CA VAL A 56 -16.68 7.65 10.42
C VAL A 56 -16.85 6.41 11.30
N GLY A 57 -15.98 5.41 11.14
CA GLY A 57 -15.95 4.20 11.96
C GLY A 57 -15.42 4.44 13.36
N ASP A 58 -15.00 3.38 14.03
CA ASP A 58 -14.62 3.45 15.45
C ASP A 58 -13.16 3.84 15.66
N ASN A 59 -12.85 4.47 16.79
CA ASN A 59 -11.48 4.84 17.21
C ASN A 59 -10.76 5.76 16.20
N VAL A 60 -11.51 6.54 15.42
CA VAL A 60 -10.96 7.47 14.44
C VAL A 60 -10.54 8.78 15.10
N THR A 61 -9.36 9.30 14.74
CA THR A 61 -8.92 10.64 15.14
C THR A 61 -8.94 11.57 13.95
N VAL A 62 -9.69 12.67 14.05
CA VAL A 62 -9.71 13.76 13.05
C VAL A 62 -9.15 15.01 13.70
N LYS A 63 -7.95 15.42 13.29
CA LYS A 63 -7.27 16.60 13.85
C LYS A 63 -7.85 17.90 13.27
N CYS A 64 -7.48 19.01 13.91
CA CYS A 64 -8.03 20.33 13.63
C CYS A 64 -7.88 20.77 12.17
N GLY A 65 -8.82 21.60 11.71
CA GLY A 65 -8.81 22.21 10.37
C GLY A 65 -9.14 21.25 9.21
N VAL A 66 -9.69 20.08 9.49
CA VAL A 66 -10.14 19.10 8.49
C VAL A 66 -11.61 19.32 8.14
N GLN A 67 -11.96 19.20 6.85
CA GLN A 67 -13.34 19.16 6.37
C GLN A 67 -13.60 17.80 5.73
N LEU A 68 -14.62 17.09 6.20
CA LEU A 68 -15.11 15.85 5.62
C LEU A 68 -16.39 16.18 4.84
N TRP A 69 -16.27 16.20 3.52
CA TRP A 69 -17.37 16.48 2.60
C TRP A 69 -18.23 15.25 2.33
N ASP A 70 -19.42 15.46 1.78
CA ASP A 70 -20.30 14.41 1.30
C ASP A 70 -19.54 13.42 0.38
N GLY A 71 -19.71 12.12 0.67
CA GLY A 71 -19.06 11.01 -0.01
C GLY A 71 -17.76 10.52 0.64
N VAL A 72 -17.30 11.13 1.74
CA VAL A 72 -16.12 10.66 2.49
C VAL A 72 -16.51 9.56 3.49
N SER A 73 -15.76 8.46 3.48
CA SER A 73 -15.89 7.38 4.46
C SER A 73 -14.54 7.06 5.09
N LEU A 74 -14.47 7.10 6.42
CA LEU A 74 -13.30 6.72 7.21
C LEU A 74 -13.64 5.45 7.96
N GLU A 75 -12.91 4.36 7.73
CA GLU A 75 -13.06 3.12 8.50
C GLU A 75 -12.36 3.21 9.86
N ASP A 76 -12.46 2.14 10.67
CA ASP A 76 -11.94 2.13 12.03
C ASP A 76 -10.44 2.44 12.12
N ASN A 77 -10.02 3.02 13.25
CA ASN A 77 -8.62 3.28 13.59
C ASN A 77 -7.89 4.18 12.57
N VAL A 78 -8.62 4.90 11.73
CA VAL A 78 -8.04 5.89 10.82
C VAL A 78 -7.53 7.09 11.61
N PHE A 79 -6.37 7.60 11.20
CA PHE A 79 -5.83 8.87 11.69
C PHE A 79 -5.82 9.91 10.57
N VAL A 80 -6.45 11.06 10.79
CA VAL A 80 -6.42 12.21 9.89
C VAL A 80 -5.67 13.35 10.55
N GLY A 81 -4.49 13.66 10.02
CA GLY A 81 -3.61 14.72 10.51
C GLY A 81 -4.18 16.12 10.33
N PRO A 82 -3.64 17.11 11.07
CA PRO A 82 -4.18 18.47 11.06
C PRO A 82 -4.10 19.09 9.67
N ASN A 83 -5.13 19.84 9.29
CA ASN A 83 -5.29 20.48 7.99
C ASN A 83 -5.24 19.53 6.78
N ALA A 84 -5.37 18.22 6.96
CA ALA A 84 -5.59 17.33 5.82
C ALA A 84 -6.88 17.73 5.10
N THR A 85 -6.81 17.81 3.76
CA THR A 85 -7.87 18.37 2.92
C THR A 85 -8.45 17.28 2.04
N PHE A 86 -9.75 17.04 2.16
CA PHE A 86 -10.51 16.18 1.25
C PHE A 86 -11.18 17.01 0.16
N THR A 87 -11.50 16.36 -0.96
CA THR A 87 -12.26 16.95 -2.06
C THR A 87 -13.21 15.89 -2.63
N ASN A 88 -14.35 16.31 -3.19
CA ASN A 88 -15.40 15.41 -3.69
C ASN A 88 -15.85 15.72 -5.14
N ASP A 89 -15.52 16.90 -5.68
CA ASP A 89 -15.69 17.27 -7.08
C ASP A 89 -14.32 17.39 -7.78
N ARG A 90 -14.16 16.71 -8.92
CA ARG A 90 -12.93 16.71 -9.71
C ARG A 90 -12.72 18.00 -10.50
N PHE A 91 -13.81 18.67 -10.87
CA PHE A 91 -13.78 19.86 -11.71
C PHE A 91 -14.75 20.93 -11.17
N PRO A 92 -14.56 21.39 -9.92
CA PRO A 92 -15.51 22.26 -9.24
C PRO A 92 -15.68 23.58 -9.98
N ARG A 93 -16.93 24.00 -10.15
CA ARG A 93 -17.32 25.32 -10.65
C ARG A 93 -18.49 25.85 -9.84
N SER A 94 -18.45 27.14 -9.48
CA SER A 94 -19.50 27.74 -8.67
C SER A 94 -20.87 27.59 -9.33
N LYS A 95 -21.86 27.10 -8.56
CA LYS A 95 -23.25 26.84 -8.99
C LYS A 95 -23.38 25.80 -10.12
N VAL A 96 -22.36 24.98 -10.33
CA VAL A 96 -22.39 23.83 -11.23
C VAL A 96 -22.09 22.62 -10.37
N TYR A 97 -23.04 21.69 -10.31
CA TYR A 97 -22.98 20.53 -9.43
C TYR A 97 -22.91 19.26 -10.29
N PRO A 98 -22.09 18.27 -9.92
CA PRO A 98 -22.12 16.96 -10.56
C PRO A 98 -23.43 16.23 -10.25
N GLU A 99 -23.79 15.24 -11.06
CA GLU A 99 -24.95 14.37 -10.77
C GLU A 99 -24.77 13.60 -9.46
N ALA A 100 -23.52 13.22 -9.14
CA ALA A 100 -23.14 12.62 -7.88
C ALA A 100 -21.70 13.01 -7.54
N PHE A 101 -21.43 13.23 -6.25
CA PHE A 101 -20.07 13.47 -5.77
C PHE A 101 -19.23 12.19 -5.76
N HIS A 102 -17.93 12.32 -5.98
CA HIS A 102 -17.02 11.18 -5.92
C HIS A 102 -16.85 10.70 -4.48
N ARG A 103 -16.88 9.39 -4.30
CA ARG A 103 -16.65 8.76 -3.00
C ARG A 103 -15.18 8.54 -2.72
N THR A 104 -14.74 8.96 -1.55
CA THR A 104 -13.37 8.78 -1.06
C THR A 104 -13.41 7.89 0.16
N ILE A 105 -12.70 6.75 0.12
CA ILE A 105 -12.72 5.75 1.17
C ILE A 105 -11.32 5.64 1.78
N VAL A 106 -11.22 5.86 3.09
CA VAL A 106 -10.00 5.69 3.86
C VAL A 106 -10.15 4.43 4.69
N ARG A 107 -9.43 3.38 4.30
CA ARG A 107 -9.56 2.04 4.87
C ARG A 107 -8.93 1.95 6.27
N LYS A 108 -9.32 0.89 6.97
CA LYS A 108 -8.98 0.63 8.37
C LYS A 108 -7.49 0.83 8.67
N GLY A 109 -7.20 1.59 9.72
CA GLY A 109 -5.85 1.83 10.21
C GLY A 109 -4.96 2.71 9.32
N ALA A 110 -5.48 3.28 8.22
CA ALA A 110 -4.70 4.20 7.40
C ALA A 110 -4.44 5.52 8.14
N SER A 111 -3.30 6.14 7.84
CA SER A 111 -2.87 7.41 8.46
C SER A 111 -2.62 8.46 7.38
N ILE A 112 -3.32 9.58 7.48
CA ILE A 112 -3.17 10.74 6.61
C ILE A 112 -2.32 11.81 7.31
N GLY A 113 -1.17 12.14 6.74
CA GLY A 113 -0.26 13.14 7.29
C GLY A 113 -0.84 14.55 7.27
N ALA A 114 -0.26 15.41 8.11
CA ALA A 114 -0.66 16.81 8.22
C ALA A 114 -0.62 17.52 6.86
N ASN A 115 -1.63 18.34 6.58
CA ASN A 115 -1.73 19.17 5.38
C ASN A 115 -1.63 18.38 4.04
N ALA A 116 -1.95 17.09 4.03
CA ALA A 116 -2.07 16.32 2.80
C ALA A 116 -3.37 16.66 2.06
N THR A 117 -3.35 16.65 0.72
CA THR A 117 -4.52 16.86 -0.13
C THR A 117 -4.94 15.55 -0.78
N ILE A 118 -6.18 15.13 -0.58
CA ILE A 118 -6.77 13.94 -1.17
C ILE A 118 -7.72 14.36 -2.30
N LEU A 119 -7.37 14.01 -3.54
CA LEU A 119 -8.24 14.26 -4.69
C LEU A 119 -9.51 13.37 -4.62
N PRO A 120 -10.58 13.72 -5.35
CA PRO A 120 -11.84 13.00 -5.28
C PRO A 120 -11.75 11.59 -5.88
N GLY A 121 -12.53 10.66 -5.33
CA GLY A 121 -12.67 9.32 -5.90
C GLY A 121 -11.52 8.38 -5.56
N ILE A 122 -10.82 8.64 -4.45
CA ILE A 122 -9.60 7.93 -4.07
C ILE A 122 -9.89 6.94 -2.96
N GLU A 123 -9.34 5.74 -3.11
CA GLU A 123 -9.29 4.74 -2.04
C GLU A 123 -7.89 4.73 -1.44
N ILE A 124 -7.80 4.89 -0.12
CA ILE A 124 -6.56 4.75 0.65
C ILE A 124 -6.63 3.41 1.36
N GLY A 125 -5.79 2.46 0.94
CA GLY A 125 -5.80 1.08 1.42
C GLY A 125 -5.46 0.92 2.90
N PRO A 126 -5.80 -0.23 3.51
CA PRO A 126 -5.66 -0.46 4.94
C PRO A 126 -4.19 -0.35 5.38
N GLY A 127 -3.97 0.32 6.52
CA GLY A 127 -2.62 0.57 7.06
C GLY A 127 -1.72 1.46 6.21
N ALA A 128 -2.21 2.06 5.12
CA ALA A 128 -1.42 2.96 4.28
C ALA A 128 -1.05 4.25 5.03
N MET A 129 0.08 4.85 4.66
CA MET A 129 0.60 6.06 5.28
C MET A 129 0.81 7.16 4.23
N ILE A 130 0.02 8.22 4.32
CA ILE A 130 0.18 9.42 3.51
C ILE A 130 1.12 10.37 4.24
N GLY A 131 2.25 10.72 3.63
CA GLY A 131 3.19 11.69 4.17
C GLY A 131 2.58 13.09 4.26
N ALA A 132 3.08 13.90 5.20
CA ALA A 132 2.65 15.29 5.34
C ALA A 132 2.86 16.09 4.05
N GLY A 133 1.90 16.94 3.70
CA GLY A 133 1.95 17.78 2.49
C GLY A 133 1.81 17.02 1.16
N ALA A 134 1.51 15.71 1.18
CA ALA A 134 1.37 14.94 -0.06
C ALA A 134 0.09 15.32 -0.83
N VAL A 135 0.18 15.34 -2.16
CA VAL A 135 -0.99 15.52 -3.04
C VAL A 135 -1.34 14.18 -3.68
N VAL A 136 -2.31 13.49 -3.09
CA VAL A 136 -2.72 12.14 -3.47
C VAL A 136 -3.64 12.22 -4.67
N THR A 137 -3.18 11.74 -5.83
CA THR A 137 -3.89 11.87 -7.11
C THR A 137 -4.46 10.57 -7.65
N ARG A 138 -4.19 9.44 -6.97
CA ARG A 138 -4.59 8.06 -7.31
C ARG A 138 -4.78 7.27 -6.02
N SER A 139 -5.54 6.18 -6.08
CA SER A 139 -5.68 5.23 -4.97
C SER A 139 -4.33 4.73 -4.46
N VAL A 140 -4.24 4.52 -3.15
CA VAL A 140 -3.01 4.16 -2.45
C VAL A 140 -3.12 2.71 -2.01
N PRO A 141 -2.17 1.84 -2.37
CA PRO A 141 -2.24 0.43 -2.00
C PRO A 141 -2.18 0.21 -0.48
N PRO A 142 -2.69 -0.92 0.02
CA PRO A 142 -2.55 -1.33 1.42
C PRO A 142 -1.10 -1.19 1.89
N ASN A 143 -0.91 -0.60 3.07
CA ASN A 143 0.38 -0.45 3.72
C ASN A 143 1.43 0.38 2.95
N ALA A 144 1.09 0.98 1.82
CA ALA A 144 2.01 1.82 1.06
C ALA A 144 2.28 3.12 1.82
N ILE A 145 3.53 3.58 1.76
CA ILE A 145 3.94 4.90 2.25
C ILE A 145 4.08 5.80 1.02
N VAL A 146 3.25 6.84 0.91
CA VAL A 146 3.29 7.79 -0.20
C VAL A 146 3.69 9.18 0.25
N ALA A 147 4.45 9.92 -0.57
CA ALA A 147 4.81 11.31 -0.27
C ALA A 147 5.06 12.12 -1.55
N GLY A 148 5.02 13.45 -1.41
CA GLY A 148 5.33 14.42 -2.46
C GLY A 148 4.10 14.97 -3.20
N ASN A 149 4.35 15.90 -4.12
CA ASN A 149 3.34 16.48 -5.00
C ASN A 149 3.77 16.32 -6.46
N PRO A 150 3.08 15.50 -7.26
CA PRO A 150 2.06 14.53 -6.84
C PRO A 150 2.66 13.37 -6.01
N ALA A 151 1.84 12.74 -5.16
CA ALA A 151 2.26 11.68 -4.25
C ALA A 151 2.78 10.45 -4.99
N ARG A 152 3.83 9.82 -4.46
CA ARG A 152 4.47 8.60 -5.00
C ARG A 152 4.78 7.63 -3.88
N ILE A 153 4.65 6.33 -4.16
CA ILE A 153 5.09 5.28 -3.23
C ILE A 153 6.60 5.44 -2.98
N LYS A 154 6.97 5.58 -1.72
CA LYS A 154 8.35 5.65 -1.24
C LYS A 154 8.80 4.34 -0.61
N GLY A 155 7.87 3.57 -0.06
CA GLY A 155 8.09 2.30 0.59
C GLY A 155 6.78 1.70 1.07
N TYR A 156 6.87 0.66 1.90
CA TYR A 156 5.74 0.03 2.58
C TYR A 156 6.01 -0.06 4.08
N VAL A 157 4.95 0.05 4.89
CA VAL A 157 5.01 -0.09 6.34
C VAL A 157 5.45 -1.52 6.68
N GLN A 158 6.51 -1.68 7.48
CA GLN A 158 6.91 -2.99 7.99
C GLN A 158 5.92 -3.47 9.06
N ILE A 159 5.56 -4.75 9.01
CA ILE A 159 4.78 -5.37 10.08
C ILE A 159 5.76 -5.68 11.22
N GLY A 160 5.59 -5.01 12.37
CA GLY A 160 6.36 -5.26 13.59
C GLY A 160 7.57 -4.34 13.80
N GLY A 161 7.37 -3.01 13.89
CA GLY A 161 8.22 -2.05 14.63
C GLY A 161 9.72 -1.94 14.29
N GLY A 162 10.25 -2.78 13.41
CA GLY A 162 11.65 -2.82 13.01
C GLY A 162 11.95 -1.68 12.05
N GLN A 163 13.10 -1.03 12.25
CA GLN A 163 13.63 -0.09 11.28
C GLN A 163 13.70 -0.76 9.90
N MET A 164 13.43 0.03 8.85
CA MET A 164 13.65 -0.38 7.47
C MET A 164 14.98 -1.11 7.37
N SER A 165 14.97 -2.39 7.00
CA SER A 165 16.19 -3.07 6.62
C SER A 165 16.79 -2.24 5.48
N LYS A 166 18.02 -1.75 5.66
CA LYS A 166 18.77 -1.08 4.59
C LYS A 166 18.64 -1.95 3.33
N PRO A 167 18.49 -1.34 2.14
CA PRO A 167 18.58 -2.11 0.91
C PRO A 167 19.86 -2.95 1.00
N VAL A 168 19.70 -4.27 0.87
CA VAL A 168 20.84 -5.19 0.77
C VAL A 168 21.49 -4.87 -0.57
N SER A 169 22.39 -3.88 -0.56
CA SER A 169 23.27 -3.60 -1.68
C SER A 169 24.45 -4.55 -1.51
N LEU A 170 24.40 -5.67 -2.23
CA LEU A 170 25.59 -6.47 -2.47
C LEU A 170 26.42 -5.64 -3.46
N ALA A 171 27.41 -4.90 -2.95
CA ALA A 171 28.40 -4.29 -3.82
C ALA A 171 29.03 -5.40 -4.68
N PRO A 172 29.26 -5.18 -5.99
CA PRO A 172 29.90 -6.18 -6.83
C PRO A 172 31.35 -6.35 -6.37
N THR A 173 31.62 -7.40 -5.59
CA THR A 173 32.96 -7.84 -5.26
C THR A 173 33.60 -8.40 -6.54
N GLN A 174 34.72 -7.81 -6.97
CA GLN A 174 35.53 -8.36 -8.05
C GLN A 174 36.03 -9.76 -7.65
N GLY A 175 35.51 -10.78 -8.33
CA GLY A 175 35.81 -12.19 -8.08
C GLY A 175 34.58 -13.04 -8.40
N ALA A 176 34.76 -14.30 -8.80
CA ALA A 176 33.64 -15.20 -9.05
C ALA A 176 32.78 -15.31 -7.78
N ILE A 177 31.58 -14.72 -7.79
CA ILE A 177 30.60 -14.89 -6.74
C ILE A 177 30.13 -16.35 -6.84
N ALA A 178 30.35 -17.13 -5.78
CA ALA A 178 29.79 -18.46 -5.66
C ALA A 178 28.26 -18.34 -5.66
N SER A 179 27.58 -19.26 -6.35
CA SER A 179 26.12 -19.34 -6.32
C SER A 179 25.65 -19.52 -4.87
N GLY A 180 24.72 -18.67 -4.43
CA GLY A 180 24.24 -18.63 -3.05
C GLY A 180 22.73 -18.46 -2.99
N VAL A 181 22.10 -19.08 -1.99
CA VAL A 181 20.66 -18.93 -1.72
C VAL A 181 20.50 -18.36 -0.32
N GLN A 182 19.81 -17.23 -0.22
CA GLN A 182 19.52 -16.55 1.04
C GLN A 182 18.01 -16.56 1.32
N ASP A 183 17.61 -17.00 2.51
CA ASP A 183 16.24 -16.86 3.00
C ASP A 183 15.90 -15.40 3.30
N LEU A 184 14.74 -14.93 2.81
CA LEU A 184 14.30 -13.54 2.95
C LEU A 184 13.45 -13.27 4.21
N GLY A 185 13.07 -14.33 4.93
CA GLY A 185 12.19 -14.30 6.08
C GLY A 185 10.74 -13.97 5.73
N VAL A 186 10.29 -14.29 4.51
CA VAL A 186 8.94 -14.02 4.00
C VAL A 186 8.41 -15.24 3.28
N GLY A 187 7.62 -16.07 3.97
CA GLY A 187 6.92 -17.24 3.42
C GLY A 187 7.74 -18.17 2.51
N GLY A 188 9.01 -18.42 2.82
CA GLY A 188 9.90 -19.28 2.02
C GLY A 188 10.47 -18.62 0.74
N ALA A 189 10.27 -17.33 0.55
CA ALA A 189 10.92 -16.57 -0.51
C ALA A 189 12.43 -16.50 -0.29
N THR A 190 13.19 -16.63 -1.37
CA THR A 190 14.66 -16.66 -1.34
C THR A 190 15.28 -15.74 -2.38
N LEU A 191 16.42 -15.15 -2.05
CA LEU A 191 17.30 -14.44 -2.97
C LEU A 191 18.39 -15.39 -3.46
N HIS A 192 18.67 -15.34 -4.75
CA HIS A 192 19.60 -16.20 -5.44
C HIS A 192 20.68 -15.36 -6.12
N ASP A 193 21.93 -15.64 -5.77
CA ASP A 193 23.10 -15.18 -6.51
C ASP A 193 23.39 -16.20 -7.60
N LEU A 194 23.11 -15.84 -8.85
CA LEU A 194 23.39 -16.66 -10.02
C LEU A 194 24.84 -16.52 -10.43
N LYS A 195 25.41 -17.58 -11.00
CA LYS A 195 26.78 -17.56 -11.49
C LYS A 195 26.95 -16.48 -12.54
N VAL A 196 27.93 -15.59 -12.36
CA VAL A 196 28.35 -14.60 -13.33
C VAL A 196 29.82 -14.83 -13.69
N VAL A 197 30.12 -14.90 -14.98
CA VAL A 197 31.47 -14.98 -15.52
C VAL A 197 31.69 -13.78 -16.41
N ALA A 198 32.74 -13.01 -16.14
CA ALA A 198 33.13 -11.85 -16.94
C ALA A 198 34.54 -12.06 -17.49
N ASP A 199 34.71 -11.88 -18.79
CA ASP A 199 36.00 -11.90 -19.48
C ASP A 199 36.08 -10.78 -20.54
N MET A 200 37.18 -10.71 -21.28
CA MET A 200 37.40 -9.66 -22.31
C MET A 200 36.35 -9.66 -23.44
N ARG A 201 35.55 -10.73 -23.60
CA ARG A 201 34.48 -10.85 -24.60
C ARG A 201 33.14 -10.36 -24.06
N GLY A 202 33.02 -10.11 -22.76
CA GLY A 202 31.81 -9.64 -22.10
C GLY A 202 31.47 -10.43 -20.84
N SER A 203 30.21 -10.33 -20.42
CA SER A 203 29.68 -10.98 -19.23
C SER A 203 28.60 -11.99 -19.59
N LEU A 204 28.61 -13.14 -18.91
CA LEU A 204 27.63 -14.22 -19.04
C LEU A 204 27.14 -14.61 -17.66
N THR A 205 25.82 -14.79 -17.53
CA THR A 205 25.21 -15.44 -16.37
C THR A 205 24.42 -16.67 -16.82
N ALA A 206 24.34 -17.67 -15.96
CA ALA A 206 23.58 -18.89 -16.20
C ALA A 206 22.89 -19.34 -14.91
N GLY A 207 21.67 -19.86 -15.06
CA GLY A 207 20.93 -20.54 -14.00
C GLY A 207 20.33 -21.83 -14.54
N GLU A 208 20.44 -22.90 -13.76
CA GLU A 208 19.87 -24.21 -14.05
C GLU A 208 18.56 -24.39 -13.26
N PHE A 209 17.49 -24.82 -13.95
CA PHE A 209 16.25 -25.21 -13.26
C PHE A 209 16.49 -26.45 -12.39
N GLU A 210 15.76 -26.53 -11.28
CA GLU A 210 15.88 -27.56 -10.24
C GLU A 210 17.20 -27.55 -9.46
N ARG A 211 18.10 -26.60 -9.74
CA ARG A 211 19.35 -26.39 -8.99
C ARG A 211 19.47 -24.98 -8.45
N ASP A 212 19.51 -24.00 -9.35
CA ASP A 212 19.51 -22.58 -8.99
C ASP A 212 18.06 -22.08 -8.87
N ILE A 213 17.21 -22.42 -9.85
CA ILE A 213 15.80 -22.02 -9.84
C ILE A 213 14.96 -23.19 -9.33
N PRO A 214 14.24 -23.09 -8.21
CA PRO A 214 13.67 -24.24 -7.49
C PRO A 214 12.36 -24.79 -8.10
N PHE A 215 12.20 -24.69 -9.42
CA PHE A 215 11.12 -25.32 -10.19
C PHE A 215 11.43 -25.31 -11.69
N ILE A 216 10.76 -26.19 -12.44
CA ILE A 216 10.74 -26.16 -13.92
C ILE A 216 9.61 -25.22 -14.37
N PRO A 217 9.88 -24.17 -15.16
CA PRO A 217 8.84 -23.28 -15.63
C PRO A 217 8.02 -23.90 -16.76
N GLN A 218 6.73 -23.57 -16.79
CA GLN A 218 5.86 -23.80 -17.95
C GLN A 218 5.70 -22.54 -18.80
N ARG A 219 6.09 -21.38 -18.25
CA ARG A 219 5.92 -20.09 -18.88
C ARG A 219 7.02 -19.12 -18.46
N TYR A 220 7.43 -18.26 -19.39
CA TYR A 220 8.13 -17.03 -19.07
C TYR A 220 7.34 -15.84 -19.60
N PHE A 221 7.56 -14.67 -19.01
CA PHE A 221 7.10 -13.41 -19.55
C PHE A 221 8.08 -12.29 -19.19
N VAL A 222 8.02 -11.20 -19.93
CA VAL A 222 8.94 -10.06 -19.77
C VAL A 222 8.12 -8.79 -19.56
N VAL A 223 8.52 -7.99 -18.58
CA VAL A 223 7.95 -6.67 -18.29
C VAL A 223 9.03 -5.62 -18.56
N PHE A 224 8.74 -4.67 -19.46
CA PHE A 224 9.65 -3.62 -19.90
C PHE A 224 8.86 -2.34 -20.22
N ASP A 225 9.56 -1.23 -20.42
CA ASP A 225 8.99 0.11 -20.69
C ASP A 225 7.92 0.54 -19.68
N VAL A 226 8.11 0.15 -18.41
CA VAL A 226 7.24 0.57 -17.32
C VAL A 226 7.56 2.02 -16.98
N PRO A 227 6.60 2.96 -17.05
CA PRO A 227 6.86 4.31 -16.60
C PRO A 227 7.29 4.28 -15.13
N THR A 228 8.36 4.99 -14.76
CA THR A 228 9.00 4.96 -13.43
C THR A 228 8.05 5.22 -12.25
N ARG A 229 6.88 5.81 -12.54
CA ARG A 229 5.81 6.13 -11.58
C ARG A 229 4.80 5.00 -11.35
N GLU A 230 4.77 3.98 -12.21
CA GLU A 230 3.76 2.93 -12.16
C GLU A 230 4.20 1.81 -11.21
N VAL A 231 3.20 1.23 -10.57
CA VAL A 231 3.31 0.05 -9.72
C VAL A 231 2.75 -1.11 -10.52
N ARG A 232 3.40 -2.26 -10.45
CA ARG A 232 3.00 -3.51 -11.09
C ARG A 232 2.92 -4.60 -10.04
N GLY A 233 2.25 -5.70 -10.36
CA GLY A 233 2.00 -6.78 -9.40
C GLY A 233 0.70 -6.53 -8.65
N GLU A 234 0.80 -6.35 -7.34
CA GLU A 234 -0.33 -6.14 -6.42
C GLU A 234 -1.29 -7.34 -6.41
N HIS A 235 -0.72 -8.54 -6.31
CA HIS A 235 -1.46 -9.78 -6.19
C HIS A 235 -0.61 -10.87 -5.56
N ALA A 236 -1.27 -11.92 -5.10
CA ALA A 236 -0.66 -13.20 -4.80
C ALA A 236 -1.17 -14.28 -5.77
N HIS A 237 -0.44 -15.39 -5.85
CA HIS A 237 -0.83 -16.57 -6.61
C HIS A 237 -1.20 -17.72 -5.67
N LYS A 238 -2.30 -18.44 -5.95
CA LYS A 238 -2.72 -19.59 -5.12
C LYS A 238 -1.80 -20.79 -5.32
N LYS A 239 -1.27 -20.99 -6.53
CA LYS A 239 -0.42 -22.14 -6.91
C LYS A 239 0.82 -21.77 -7.72
N CYS A 240 0.76 -20.70 -8.52
CA CYS A 240 1.88 -20.36 -9.38
C CYS A 240 3.08 -19.87 -8.56
N LYS A 241 4.22 -20.54 -8.74
CA LYS A 241 5.54 -20.12 -8.26
C LYS A 241 6.17 -19.22 -9.30
N GLN A 242 6.95 -18.24 -8.87
CA GLN A 242 7.61 -17.28 -9.75
C GLN A 242 9.10 -17.16 -9.42
N PHE A 243 9.90 -16.83 -10.44
CA PHE A 243 11.29 -16.46 -10.28
C PHE A 243 11.58 -15.20 -11.09
N LEU A 244 12.00 -14.13 -10.43
CA LEU A 244 12.15 -12.79 -10.99
C LEU A 244 13.63 -12.46 -11.18
N ILE A 245 14.01 -11.98 -12.37
CA ILE A 245 15.36 -11.52 -12.70
C ILE A 245 15.26 -10.19 -13.45
N CYS A 246 15.97 -9.15 -12.97
CA CYS A 246 16.09 -7.89 -13.71
C CYS A 246 17.28 -7.99 -14.68
N LEU A 247 17.00 -8.23 -15.96
CA LEU A 247 18.02 -8.44 -16.99
C LEU A 247 18.81 -7.17 -17.32
N LYS A 248 18.18 -6.00 -17.13
CA LYS A 248 18.77 -4.69 -17.38
C LYS A 248 18.07 -3.65 -16.49
N GLY A 249 18.78 -2.62 -16.09
CA GLY A 249 18.23 -1.56 -15.26
C GLY A 249 18.00 -2.03 -13.83
N SER A 250 17.01 -1.46 -13.14
CA SER A 250 16.66 -1.89 -11.79
C SER A 250 15.15 -1.90 -11.53
N VAL A 251 14.72 -2.79 -10.64
CA VAL A 251 13.34 -2.93 -10.18
C VAL A 251 13.32 -3.19 -8.68
N GLY A 252 12.49 -2.44 -7.95
CA GLY A 252 12.18 -2.73 -6.55
C GLY A 252 11.10 -3.80 -6.45
N VAL A 253 11.32 -4.83 -5.63
CA VAL A 253 10.39 -5.94 -5.40
C VAL A 253 10.02 -5.99 -3.92
N LEU A 254 8.74 -5.83 -3.62
CA LEU A 254 8.15 -6.09 -2.32
C LEU A 254 7.55 -7.49 -2.29
N LEU A 255 7.92 -8.24 -1.26
CA LEU A 255 7.38 -9.54 -0.91
C LEU A 255 6.63 -9.42 0.40
N ASP A 256 5.46 -10.04 0.49
CA ASP A 256 4.60 -10.03 1.66
C ASP A 256 3.92 -11.40 1.82
N ASP A 257 4.13 -12.07 2.95
CA ASP A 257 3.49 -13.36 3.28
C ASP A 257 2.24 -13.18 4.14
N GLY A 258 1.85 -11.94 4.40
CA GLY A 258 0.74 -11.52 5.22
C GLY A 258 1.13 -11.16 6.67
N LYS A 259 2.30 -11.58 7.13
CA LYS A 259 2.85 -11.30 8.48
C LYS A 259 4.18 -10.55 8.44
N PHE A 260 5.03 -10.85 7.46
CA PHE A 260 6.34 -10.26 7.27
C PHE A 260 6.44 -9.69 5.86
N ARG A 261 7.18 -8.59 5.75
CA ARG A 261 7.45 -7.92 4.48
C ARG A 261 8.93 -7.73 4.27
N ARG A 262 9.37 -7.89 3.02
CA ARG A 262 10.73 -7.60 2.60
C ARG A 262 10.72 -6.85 1.28
N GLU A 263 11.46 -5.75 1.22
CA GLU A 263 11.74 -5.04 -0.02
C GLU A 263 13.19 -5.26 -0.43
N LEU A 264 13.40 -5.59 -1.69
CA LEU A 264 14.72 -5.74 -2.32
C LEU A 264 14.77 -4.97 -3.64
N ILE A 265 15.98 -4.72 -4.14
CA ILE A 265 16.22 -4.19 -5.48
C ILE A 265 16.89 -5.28 -6.30
N LEU A 266 16.34 -5.59 -7.46
CA LEU A 266 17.00 -6.37 -8.51
C LEU A 266 17.62 -5.38 -9.49
N ASP A 267 18.95 -5.27 -9.51
CA ASP A 267 19.71 -4.36 -10.39
C ASP A 267 20.84 -5.05 -11.18
N SER A 268 20.87 -6.38 -11.12
CA SER A 268 21.85 -7.21 -11.81
C SER A 268 21.18 -8.47 -12.39
N PRO A 269 21.54 -8.90 -13.61
CA PRO A 269 21.08 -10.17 -14.18
C PRO A 269 21.61 -11.39 -13.41
N GLY A 270 22.65 -11.21 -12.58
CA GLY A 270 23.16 -12.23 -11.66
C GLY A 270 22.34 -12.39 -10.38
N MET A 271 21.25 -11.65 -10.20
CA MET A 271 20.38 -11.76 -9.02
C MET A 271 18.99 -12.26 -9.43
N GLY A 272 18.46 -13.19 -8.65
CA GLY A 272 17.12 -13.73 -8.83
C GLY A 272 16.34 -13.80 -7.52
N ILE A 273 15.03 -13.52 -7.56
CA ILE A 273 14.15 -13.72 -6.41
C ILE A 273 13.20 -14.87 -6.72
N TYR A 274 13.23 -15.92 -5.90
CA TYR A 274 12.20 -16.95 -5.89
C TYR A 274 11.02 -16.51 -5.02
N MET A 275 9.83 -16.57 -5.60
CA MET A 275 8.56 -16.31 -4.94
C MET A 275 7.71 -17.59 -4.99
N PRO A 276 7.54 -18.28 -3.85
CA PRO A 276 6.52 -19.32 -3.71
C PRO A 276 5.11 -18.82 -4.01
N GLU A 277 4.17 -19.77 -4.12
CA GLU A 277 2.75 -19.48 -3.98
C GLU A 277 2.43 -18.77 -2.65
N MET A 278 1.29 -18.09 -2.60
CA MET A 278 0.81 -17.36 -1.42
C MET A 278 1.76 -16.26 -0.91
N ILE A 279 2.62 -15.73 -1.79
CA ILE A 279 3.34 -14.47 -1.58
C ILE A 279 2.65 -13.36 -2.36
N TRP A 280 2.26 -12.29 -1.68
CA TRP A 280 1.82 -11.05 -2.32
C TRP A 280 3.03 -10.29 -2.85
N GLY A 281 3.05 -10.06 -4.16
CA GLY A 281 4.14 -9.44 -4.87
C GLY A 281 3.79 -8.05 -5.40
N THR A 282 4.66 -7.08 -5.14
CA THR A 282 4.59 -5.76 -5.78
C THR A 282 5.93 -5.39 -6.39
N GLN A 283 5.94 -5.03 -7.68
CA GLN A 283 7.12 -4.56 -8.38
C GLN A 283 6.95 -3.07 -8.73
N TYR A 284 7.95 -2.26 -8.39
CA TYR A 284 7.87 -0.81 -8.54
C TYR A 284 9.27 -0.19 -8.62
N LYS A 285 9.38 1.14 -8.69
CA LYS A 285 10.67 1.86 -8.85
C LYS A 285 11.48 1.37 -10.08
N TYR A 286 10.79 1.02 -11.15
CA TYR A 286 11.42 0.63 -12.42
C TYR A 286 12.34 1.74 -12.93
N SER A 287 13.59 1.42 -13.25
CA SER A 287 14.45 2.30 -14.03
C SER A 287 13.92 2.42 -15.47
N LYS A 288 14.31 3.49 -16.17
CA LYS A 288 13.82 3.75 -17.54
C LYS A 288 14.16 2.63 -18.52
N ASP A 289 15.27 1.94 -18.31
CA ASP A 289 15.80 0.86 -19.14
C ASP A 289 15.54 -0.53 -18.56
N SER A 290 14.66 -0.63 -17.57
CA SER A 290 14.38 -1.86 -16.84
C SER A 290 13.75 -2.95 -17.72
N VAL A 291 14.24 -4.17 -17.57
CA VAL A 291 13.70 -5.38 -18.21
C VAL A 291 13.61 -6.48 -17.17
N LEU A 292 12.40 -6.78 -16.71
CA LEU A 292 12.12 -7.83 -15.73
C LEU A 292 11.70 -9.11 -16.45
N LEU A 293 12.50 -10.16 -16.37
CA LEU A 293 12.16 -11.52 -16.77
C LEU A 293 11.51 -12.24 -15.59
N VAL A 294 10.41 -12.95 -15.85
CA VAL A 294 9.76 -13.80 -14.85
C VAL A 294 9.56 -15.19 -15.42
N PHE A 295 10.07 -16.19 -14.71
CA PHE A 295 9.70 -17.59 -14.90
C PHE A 295 8.52 -17.93 -14.02
N ALA A 296 7.58 -18.73 -14.53
CA ALA A 296 6.37 -19.15 -13.84
C ALA A 296 6.18 -20.67 -13.95
N SER A 297 5.89 -21.33 -12.83
CA SER A 297 5.71 -22.78 -12.78
C SER A 297 4.44 -23.27 -13.50
N HIS A 298 3.47 -22.38 -13.75
CA HIS A 298 2.20 -22.71 -14.39
C HIS A 298 1.95 -21.84 -15.64
N PHE A 299 1.13 -22.38 -16.55
CA PHE A 299 0.48 -21.60 -17.60
C PHE A 299 -0.35 -20.43 -17.02
N TYR A 300 -0.72 -19.47 -17.88
CA TYR A 300 -1.56 -18.36 -17.43
C TYR A 300 -2.94 -18.86 -17.02
N ASP A 301 -3.32 -18.60 -15.77
CA ASP A 301 -4.65 -18.85 -15.25
C ASP A 301 -5.13 -17.60 -14.48
N PRO A 302 -6.15 -16.87 -14.96
CA PRO A 302 -6.67 -15.69 -14.27
C PRO A 302 -7.33 -16.01 -12.92
N SER A 303 -7.74 -17.26 -12.66
CA SER A 303 -8.39 -17.71 -11.43
C SER A 303 -7.41 -18.01 -10.28
N ASP A 304 -6.13 -18.16 -10.62
CA ASP A 304 -5.03 -18.35 -9.67
C ASP A 304 -4.65 -17.05 -8.92
N TYR A 305 -5.09 -15.90 -9.43
CA TYR A 305 -4.78 -14.59 -8.85
C TYR A 305 -5.67 -14.27 -7.65
N ILE A 306 -5.04 -13.82 -6.56
CA ILE A 306 -5.69 -13.10 -5.46
C ILE A 306 -5.36 -11.62 -5.65
N ARG A 307 -6.35 -10.82 -6.03
CA ARG A 307 -6.17 -9.40 -6.43
C ARG A 307 -6.55 -8.39 -5.36
N THR A 308 -7.09 -8.85 -4.23
CA THR A 308 -7.42 -7.98 -3.11
C THR A 308 -6.61 -8.40 -1.89
N TYR A 309 -6.07 -7.41 -1.20
CA TYR A 309 -5.19 -7.69 -0.06
C TYR A 309 -5.97 -8.28 1.13
N ASP A 310 -7.25 -7.94 1.29
CA ASP A 310 -8.11 -8.53 2.32
C ASP A 310 -8.37 -10.02 2.08
N GLU A 311 -8.60 -10.43 0.84
CA GLU A 311 -8.70 -11.84 0.47
C GLU A 311 -7.37 -12.56 0.74
N PHE A 312 -6.26 -11.93 0.35
CA PHE A 312 -4.92 -12.47 0.61
C PHE A 312 -4.66 -12.68 2.11
N GLN A 313 -4.99 -11.70 2.95
CA GLN A 313 -4.86 -11.80 4.41
C GLN A 313 -5.68 -12.96 4.98
N LYS A 314 -6.94 -13.13 4.52
CA LYS A 314 -7.80 -14.25 4.93
C LYS A 314 -7.21 -15.61 4.52
N CYS A 315 -6.74 -15.72 3.29
CA CYS A 315 -6.13 -16.95 2.79
C CYS A 315 -4.80 -17.29 3.50
N SER A 316 -3.94 -16.29 3.73
CA SER A 316 -2.66 -16.47 4.42
C SER A 316 -2.84 -16.85 5.89
N ALA A 317 -3.83 -16.27 6.58
CA ALA A 317 -4.15 -16.65 7.96
C ALA A 317 -4.53 -18.14 8.08
N ASN A 318 -5.33 -18.65 7.13
CA ASN A 318 -5.75 -20.05 7.12
C ASN A 318 -4.61 -21.02 6.75
N ALA A 319 -3.75 -20.64 5.80
CA ALA A 319 -2.62 -21.49 5.37
C ALA A 319 -1.55 -21.71 6.47
N ASN A 320 -1.55 -20.87 7.52
CA ASN A 320 -0.63 -20.96 8.65
C ASN A 320 -1.26 -21.60 9.90
N ALA A 321 -2.52 -22.06 9.82
CA ALA A 321 -3.26 -22.66 10.94
C ALA A 321 -3.24 -24.20 10.91
N ASP A 322 -2.73 -24.79 9.82
CA ASP A 322 -2.49 -26.23 9.62
C ASP A 322 -0.98 -26.54 9.71
#